data_AF-A0A951MP14-F1
#
_entry.id   AF-A0A951MP14-F1
#
_cell.length_a   1.000
_cell.length_b   1.000
_cell.length_c   1.000
_cell.angle_alpha   90.00
_cell.angle_beta   90.00
_cell.angle_gamma   90.00
#
_symmetry.space_group_name_H-M   'P 1'
#
loop_
_entity.id
_entity.type
_entity.pdbx_description
1 polymer ?
#
loop_
_entity_poly.entity_id
_entity_poly.type
_entity_poly.pdbx_seq_one_letter_code
_entity_poly.pdbx_strand_id
1 'polypeptide(L)'
;MDSPHRASNHGPPRSRVRVAPPVQLCAGPPRPAADDADPPKVDVAGKLYPGTRPTPVPRLAVMVCHGMGQQVPFETLATVADAIRGGGGPEEDGEVVVRHVRIGEKSFPRAELTVGEGDAAREVHVYEGYWAPLMEGRVTARDVTAFLFRAGFDGLWQSVKGTWNRWMFGGWQRLPVKAGTLPRLLGAFIVVLALLTLYAAVLGVAAAKAVSFAVSREQRYWEGAALVKTVTAELMICAAAVLVAGVLGFILTRLARRSAGKPGSSGSVTGRALKLVMGVAAVWIVVSAGRIWAHYVLWVDGTGFMAKLADLEQSGVWWKRIAVLPLAPPHEQVQVWSTGPLYLAFLAFALLVCLLVRSFYIQYFGDVAAYVASHRVNRFHEVREQVKAVGRDLARAVYGACPEGSKVPEYDGVLVVGHSLGSVVAYDALNGILNEVETCGYDAEARTLGLITFGSPLDKTAFLFRMQADGGEVREALAAARQPLIQREGGRRIPWINIYSPEDPISGPLKFYDPPNTAGGDHLPVANRLDEAANMPLLAHNQYWQNAELANALRERLTGPLRPRRQAHAAPTAGVNAGAAAESTEAAGR
;
A
#
# COMPACT_ATOMS: atom_id res chain seq x y z
N MET A 1 -6.81 46.83 52.47
CA MET A 1 -5.51 46.14 52.32
C MET A 1 -5.79 44.89 51.51
N ASP A 2 -5.86 45.05 50.18
CA ASP A 2 -6.06 43.96 49.24
C ASP A 2 -4.71 43.46 48.76
N SER A 3 -4.44 42.17 48.96
CA SER A 3 -3.31 41.47 48.33
C SER A 3 -3.79 40.84 47.02
N PRO A 4 -3.13 41.09 45.88
CA PRO A 4 -3.56 40.50 44.62
C PRO A 4 -3.06 39.07 44.49
N HIS A 5 -3.97 38.19 44.07
CA HIS A 5 -3.71 36.82 43.65
C HIS A 5 -2.62 36.77 42.56
N ARG A 6 -1.56 36.01 42.85
CA ARG A 6 -0.50 35.68 41.89
C ARG A 6 -1.10 34.76 40.82
N ALA A 7 -1.44 35.32 39.67
CA ALA A 7 -1.79 34.54 38.48
C ALA A 7 -0.57 33.69 38.09
N SER A 8 -0.74 32.37 38.12
CA SER A 8 0.23 31.42 37.58
C SER A 8 0.38 31.67 36.08
N ASN A 9 1.55 32.16 35.70
CA ASN A 9 1.92 32.48 34.33
C ASN A 9 2.13 31.17 33.55
N HIS A 10 1.03 30.54 33.07
CA HIS A 10 1.11 29.45 32.11
C HIS A 10 1.39 30.07 30.73
N GLY A 11 2.68 30.25 30.43
CA GLY A 11 3.12 30.50 29.07
C GLY A 11 2.66 29.39 28.12
N PRO A 12 2.64 29.65 26.79
CA PRO A 12 2.25 28.63 25.82
C PRO A 12 3.14 27.39 25.98
N PRO A 13 2.60 26.17 25.77
CA PRO A 13 3.36 24.94 25.91
C PRO A 13 4.61 25.02 25.01
N ARG A 14 5.80 24.81 25.59
CA ARG A 14 7.06 24.79 24.85
C ARG A 14 6.98 23.70 23.78
N SER A 15 7.13 24.06 22.51
CA SER A 15 7.18 23.09 21.41
C SER A 15 8.39 22.17 21.61
N ARG A 16 8.15 20.87 21.82
CA ARG A 16 9.18 19.83 21.95
C ARG A 16 9.78 19.39 20.59
N VAL A 17 9.50 20.15 19.54
CA VAL A 17 10.08 19.98 18.21
C VAL A 17 11.05 21.13 17.97
N ARG A 18 12.29 20.80 17.63
CA ARG A 18 13.33 21.77 17.32
C ARG A 18 13.80 21.61 15.88
N VAL A 19 13.79 22.70 15.13
CA VAL A 19 14.44 22.74 13.81
C VAL A 19 15.93 22.99 14.01
N ALA A 20 16.77 22.12 13.47
CA ALA A 20 18.22 22.22 13.56
C ALA A 20 18.84 22.53 12.19
N PRO A 21 20.06 23.12 12.15
CA PRO A 21 20.76 23.42 10.91
C PRO A 21 21.06 22.13 10.12
N PRO A 22 21.18 22.24 8.78
CA PRO A 22 21.42 21.09 7.93
C PRO A 22 22.78 20.45 8.22
N VAL A 23 22.85 19.13 8.03
CA VAL A 23 24.07 18.34 8.23
C VAL A 23 24.49 17.70 6.92
N GLN A 24 25.78 17.71 6.63
CA GLN A 24 26.38 17.00 5.49
C GLN A 24 26.93 15.65 5.97
N LEU A 25 26.59 14.59 5.24
CA LEU A 25 27.18 13.26 5.36
C LEU A 25 27.83 12.88 4.04
N CYS A 26 28.89 12.09 4.12
CA CYS A 26 29.49 11.49 2.95
C CYS A 26 28.62 10.32 2.49
N ALA A 27 28.39 10.20 1.19
CA ALA A 27 28.06 8.91 0.61
C ALA A 27 29.39 8.13 0.58
N GLY A 28 29.54 7.14 1.46
CA GLY A 28 30.74 6.31 1.47
C GLY A 28 30.98 5.74 0.07
N PRO A 29 32.24 5.68 -0.41
CA PRO A 29 32.52 4.97 -1.65
C PRO A 29 32.13 3.50 -1.48
N PRO A 30 31.70 2.80 -2.55
CA PRO A 30 31.65 1.36 -2.51
C PRO A 30 33.04 0.87 -2.09
N ARG A 31 33.11 0.02 -1.07
CA ARG A 31 34.38 -0.43 -0.50
C ARG A 31 35.22 -1.03 -1.64
N PRO A 32 36.43 -0.54 -1.96
CA PRO A 32 37.31 -1.32 -2.81
C PRO A 32 37.67 -2.62 -2.10
N ALA A 33 37.90 -3.68 -2.88
CA ALA A 33 38.43 -4.94 -2.37
C ALA A 33 39.62 -4.65 -1.43
N ALA A 34 39.65 -5.33 -0.29
CA ALA A 34 40.58 -5.04 0.79
C ALA A 34 42.04 -5.15 0.31
N ASP A 35 42.75 -4.02 0.26
CA ASP A 35 44.19 -4.00 0.42
C ASP A 35 44.51 -3.66 1.87
N ASP A 36 45.42 -4.45 2.42
CA ASP A 36 46.01 -4.49 3.76
C ASP A 36 46.02 -3.15 4.51
N ALA A 37 45.14 -3.01 5.50
CA ALA A 37 45.29 -2.01 6.55
C ALA A 37 45.34 -2.72 7.90
N ASP A 38 46.51 -2.64 8.54
CA ASP A 38 46.81 -3.15 9.88
C ASP A 38 45.75 -2.79 10.92
N PRO A 39 45.54 -3.63 11.95
CA PRO A 39 44.62 -3.31 13.04
C PRO A 39 45.14 -2.13 13.88
N PRO A 40 44.29 -1.14 14.21
CA PRO A 40 44.74 0.06 14.92
C PRO A 40 45.08 -0.22 16.40
N LYS A 41 46.24 0.27 16.82
CA LYS A 41 46.72 0.31 18.23
C LYS A 41 46.36 1.64 18.89
N VAL A 42 46.25 1.62 20.22
CA VAL A 42 45.84 2.75 21.08
C VAL A 42 47.06 3.60 21.51
N ASP A 43 46.94 4.93 21.54
CA ASP A 43 47.86 5.84 22.26
C ASP A 43 47.12 6.74 23.29
N VAL A 44 47.85 7.12 24.34
CA VAL A 44 47.46 7.66 25.65
C VAL A 44 46.97 9.12 25.61
N ALA A 45 46.96 9.78 24.45
CA ALA A 45 46.78 11.23 24.32
C ALA A 45 45.35 11.73 23.99
N GLY A 46 44.32 10.89 24.04
CA GLY A 46 42.91 11.35 24.01
C GLY A 46 42.42 12.02 22.70
N LYS A 47 43.11 11.86 21.56
CA LYS A 47 42.59 12.27 20.24
C LYS A 47 41.64 11.19 19.69
N LEU A 48 40.43 11.58 19.27
CA LEU A 48 39.48 10.70 18.57
C LEU A 48 40.11 10.12 17.30
N TYR A 49 40.07 8.80 17.14
CA TYR A 49 40.58 8.10 15.96
C TYR A 49 39.72 8.39 14.72
N PRO A 50 40.29 8.38 13.51
CA PRO A 50 39.50 8.19 12.30
C PRO A 50 38.82 6.82 12.37
N GLY A 51 37.54 6.80 12.75
CA GLY A 51 36.73 5.57 12.89
C GLY A 51 35.91 5.45 14.18
N THR A 52 36.13 6.31 15.18
CA THR A 52 35.27 6.35 16.39
C THR A 52 34.22 7.44 16.25
N ARG A 53 32.93 7.07 16.33
CA ARG A 53 31.84 8.06 16.36
C ARG A 53 31.94 8.90 17.65
N PRO A 54 31.57 10.19 17.61
CA PRO A 54 31.62 11.07 18.78
C PRO A 54 30.62 10.72 19.89
N THR A 55 29.64 9.85 19.63
CA THR A 55 28.63 9.42 20.62
C THR A 55 28.71 7.91 20.89
N PRO A 56 28.71 7.46 22.16
CA PRO A 56 28.70 6.03 22.53
C PRO A 56 27.36 5.34 22.26
N VAL A 57 26.30 6.11 22.02
CA VAL A 57 24.93 5.63 21.84
C VAL A 57 24.76 5.08 20.41
N PRO A 58 24.28 3.82 20.24
CA PRO A 58 24.07 3.28 18.90
C PRO A 58 23.03 4.08 18.12
N ARG A 59 23.30 4.28 16.82
CA ARG A 59 22.45 5.05 15.90
C ARG A 59 21.71 4.13 14.95
N LEU A 60 20.40 4.27 14.88
CA LEU A 60 19.52 3.49 14.03
C LEU A 60 18.83 4.38 13.00
N ALA A 61 18.62 3.86 11.80
CA ALA A 61 17.80 4.53 10.79
C ALA A 61 16.48 3.79 10.59
N VAL A 62 15.40 4.55 10.39
CA VAL A 62 14.09 4.04 9.95
C VAL A 62 13.82 4.63 8.58
N MET A 63 13.70 3.78 7.58
CA MET A 63 13.28 4.17 6.24
C MET A 63 11.80 3.84 6.08
N VAL A 64 10.96 4.85 5.84
CA VAL A 64 9.54 4.65 5.56
C VAL A 64 9.22 4.92 4.09
N CYS A 65 8.53 3.97 3.45
CA CYS A 65 7.88 4.17 2.16
C CYS A 65 6.37 4.26 2.37
N HIS A 66 5.80 5.43 2.11
CA HIS A 66 4.36 5.69 2.25
C HIS A 66 3.53 4.99 1.16
N GLY A 67 2.22 4.91 1.38
CA GLY A 67 1.25 4.36 0.44
C GLY A 67 0.85 5.32 -0.70
N MET A 68 -0.12 4.88 -1.52
CA MET A 68 -0.66 5.67 -2.66
C MET A 68 -1.52 6.84 -2.21
N GLY A 69 -1.80 7.75 -3.15
CA GLY A 69 -2.65 8.93 -2.94
C GLY A 69 -1.87 10.23 -2.71
N GLN A 70 -2.63 11.30 -2.47
CA GLN A 70 -2.10 12.63 -2.17
C GLN A 70 -1.56 12.66 -0.73
N GLN A 71 -0.36 12.12 -0.54
CA GLN A 71 0.35 12.24 0.73
C GLN A 71 0.82 13.68 0.90
N VAL A 72 0.54 14.29 2.05
CA VAL A 72 1.08 15.60 2.37
C VAL A 72 2.57 15.43 2.71
N PRO A 73 3.48 16.22 2.14
CA PRO A 73 4.89 16.16 2.49
C PRO A 73 5.10 16.19 4.01
N PHE A 74 5.97 15.30 4.50
CA PHE A 74 6.35 15.16 5.91
C PHE A 74 5.29 14.57 6.86
N GLU A 75 4.05 14.36 6.42
CA GLU A 75 2.99 13.79 7.26
C GLU A 75 3.32 12.34 7.68
N THR A 76 3.80 11.52 6.74
CA THR A 76 4.25 10.15 7.02
C THR A 76 5.39 10.16 8.04
N LEU A 77 6.38 11.04 7.82
CA LEU A 77 7.55 11.16 8.68
C LEU A 77 7.17 11.56 10.11
N ALA A 78 6.27 12.53 10.26
CA ALA A 78 5.72 12.95 11.56
C ALA A 78 4.96 11.79 12.23
N THR A 79 4.07 11.12 11.49
CA THR A 79 3.26 10.01 12.01
C THR A 79 4.13 8.86 12.51
N VAL A 80 5.19 8.50 11.79
CA VAL A 80 6.14 7.47 12.24
C VAL A 80 6.92 7.92 13.46
N ALA A 81 7.40 9.18 13.48
CA ALA A 81 8.11 9.72 14.65
C ALA A 81 7.24 9.69 15.91
N ASP A 82 5.98 10.09 15.80
CA ASP A 82 5.00 10.04 16.90
C ASP A 82 4.68 8.60 17.32
N ALA A 83 4.55 7.67 16.36
CA ALA A 83 4.35 6.26 16.66
C ALA A 83 5.54 5.64 17.43
N ILE A 84 6.77 6.08 17.14
CA ILE A 84 7.98 5.60 17.84
C ILE A 84 8.04 6.17 19.28
N ARG A 85 7.68 7.44 19.48
CA ARG A 85 7.60 8.06 20.82
C ARG A 85 6.61 7.31 21.71
N GLY A 86 5.58 6.72 21.09
CA GLY A 86 4.50 6.03 21.78
C GLY A 86 3.51 7.06 22.27
N GLY A 87 2.21 6.81 22.12
CA GLY A 87 1.14 7.75 22.49
C GLY A 87 0.98 8.02 23.99
N GLY A 88 2.07 8.18 24.74
CA GLY A 88 2.08 8.74 26.09
C GLY A 88 1.64 10.21 26.06
N GLY A 89 1.22 10.71 27.22
CA GLY A 89 0.81 12.11 27.34
C GLY A 89 1.98 13.06 27.03
N PRO A 90 1.68 14.34 26.72
CA PRO A 90 2.68 15.35 26.33
C PRO A 90 3.79 15.63 27.36
N GLU A 91 3.78 15.00 28.54
CA GLU A 91 4.79 15.16 29.58
C GLU A 91 5.96 14.16 29.50
N GLU A 92 5.75 12.93 29.01
CA GLU A 92 6.78 11.86 29.01
C GLU A 92 7.62 11.78 27.72
N ASP A 93 7.18 12.41 26.63
CA ASP A 93 7.87 12.24 25.34
C ASP A 93 9.12 13.14 25.18
N GLY A 94 10.26 12.56 24.82
CA GLY A 94 11.51 13.26 24.50
C GLY A 94 11.40 14.27 23.34
N GLU A 95 12.43 15.13 23.22
CA GLU A 95 12.56 16.14 22.15
C GLU A 95 12.73 15.49 20.77
N VAL A 96 12.06 16.02 19.75
CA VAL A 96 12.24 15.64 18.34
C VAL A 96 13.00 16.73 17.61
N VAL A 97 14.12 16.39 16.99
CA VAL A 97 14.90 17.32 16.19
C VAL A 97 14.65 17.05 14.72
N VAL A 98 14.21 18.07 13.97
CA VAL A 98 13.95 17.97 12.53
C VAL A 98 14.99 18.80 11.79
N ARG A 99 15.62 18.22 10.76
CA ARG A 99 16.58 18.92 9.90
C ARG A 99 16.62 18.33 8.49
N HIS A 100 17.23 19.07 7.58
CA HIS A 100 17.63 18.53 6.28
C HIS A 100 19.02 17.93 6.36
N VAL A 101 19.22 16.77 5.75
CA VAL A 101 20.50 16.08 5.70
C VAL A 101 20.88 15.87 4.26
N ARG A 102 22.07 16.34 3.91
CA ARG A 102 22.64 16.11 2.58
C ARG A 102 23.56 14.90 2.67
N ILE A 103 23.21 13.82 1.98
CA ILE A 103 23.98 12.58 1.91
C ILE A 103 24.51 12.45 0.50
N GLY A 104 25.81 12.66 0.32
CA GLY A 104 26.39 12.84 -1.01
C GLY A 104 25.75 14.03 -1.72
N GLU A 105 25.15 13.80 -2.90
CA GLU A 105 24.51 14.85 -3.71
C GLU A 105 23.04 15.09 -3.37
N LYS A 106 22.40 14.18 -2.62
CA LYS A 106 20.96 14.19 -2.35
C LYS A 106 20.66 14.79 -0.99
N SER A 107 19.52 15.47 -0.89
CA SER A 107 19.03 16.06 0.36
C SER A 107 17.75 15.35 0.80
N PHE A 108 17.67 15.00 2.07
CA PHE A 108 16.53 14.32 2.67
C PHE A 108 16.08 15.03 3.95
N PRO A 109 14.76 15.19 4.18
CA PRO A 109 14.27 15.54 5.50
C PRO A 109 14.54 14.38 6.49
N ARG A 110 14.90 14.71 7.72
CA ARG A 110 15.18 13.75 8.80
C ARG A 110 14.53 14.21 10.10
N ALA A 111 13.83 13.30 10.77
CA ALA A 111 13.46 13.45 12.18
C ALA A 111 14.41 12.60 13.04
N GLU A 112 14.90 13.18 14.12
CA GLU A 112 15.83 12.58 15.07
C GLU A 112 15.13 12.52 16.43
N LEU A 113 15.11 11.34 17.03
CA LEU A 113 14.55 11.10 18.34
C LEU A 113 15.37 10.04 19.07
N THR A 114 15.19 9.93 20.39
CA THR A 114 15.82 8.89 21.20
C THR A 114 14.78 7.89 21.69
N VAL A 115 15.11 6.60 21.65
CA VAL A 115 14.25 5.51 22.14
C VAL A 115 14.99 4.74 23.23
N GLY A 116 14.27 4.33 24.27
CA GLY A 116 14.84 3.64 25.43
C GLY A 116 15.46 4.60 26.45
N GLU A 117 15.86 4.06 27.60
CA GLU A 117 16.43 4.82 28.72
C GLU A 117 17.78 4.20 29.16
N GLY A 118 18.65 5.03 29.75
CA GLY A 118 19.95 4.59 30.26
C GLY A 118 20.84 3.94 29.19
N ASP A 119 21.48 2.81 29.51
CA ASP A 119 22.38 2.07 28.61
C ASP A 119 21.66 1.44 27.39
N ALA A 120 20.33 1.34 27.46
CA ALA A 120 19.49 0.87 26.36
C ALA A 120 19.06 2.00 25.41
N ALA A 121 19.40 3.26 25.70
CA ALA A 121 19.07 4.39 24.83
C ALA A 121 19.67 4.20 23.43
N ARG A 122 18.92 4.58 22.41
CA ARG A 122 19.29 4.53 20.99
C ARG A 122 18.84 5.80 20.30
N GLU A 123 19.71 6.36 19.47
CA GLU A 123 19.35 7.50 18.62
C GLU A 123 18.72 6.96 17.33
N VAL A 124 17.52 7.42 16.99
CA VAL A 124 16.71 6.93 15.87
C VAL A 124 16.45 8.06 14.89
N HIS A 125 16.84 7.84 13.64
CA HIS A 125 16.70 8.78 12.54
C HIS A 125 15.68 8.27 11.52
N VAL A 126 14.60 9.01 11.33
CA VAL A 126 13.51 8.65 10.41
C VAL A 126 13.66 9.38 9.09
N TYR A 127 13.57 8.63 8.00
CA TYR A 127 13.64 9.11 6.62
C TYR A 127 12.43 8.64 5.82
N GLU A 128 11.90 9.51 4.97
CA GLU A 128 10.76 9.20 4.09
C GLU A 128 11.19 9.10 2.62
N GLY A 129 10.84 7.99 1.97
CA GLY A 129 10.89 7.86 0.52
C GLY A 129 9.65 8.47 -0.09
N TYR A 130 9.65 9.79 -0.30
CA TYR A 130 8.49 10.53 -0.80
C TYR A 130 8.40 10.47 -2.33
N TRP A 131 7.41 9.73 -2.85
CA TRP A 131 7.23 9.50 -4.29
C TRP A 131 5.86 9.93 -4.84
N ALA A 132 4.95 10.43 -4.00
CA ALA A 132 3.60 10.84 -4.41
C ALA A 132 3.55 11.79 -5.63
N PRO A 133 4.43 12.81 -5.77
CA PRO A 133 4.39 13.74 -6.90
C PRO A 133 4.70 13.08 -8.26
N LEU A 134 5.38 11.93 -8.27
CA LEU A 134 5.73 11.23 -9.51
C LEU A 134 4.52 10.56 -10.15
N MET A 135 3.52 10.22 -9.34
CA MET A 135 2.32 9.47 -9.76
C MET A 135 1.15 10.40 -10.07
N GLU A 136 1.07 11.55 -9.41
CA GLU A 136 -0.04 12.49 -9.56
C GLU A 136 -0.23 12.94 -11.02
N GLY A 137 -1.46 12.82 -11.52
CA GLY A 137 -1.84 13.21 -12.87
C GLY A 137 -1.31 12.33 -14.01
N ARG A 138 -0.52 11.28 -13.72
CA ARG A 138 0.04 10.38 -14.76
C ARG A 138 -0.96 9.34 -15.26
N VAL A 139 -1.99 9.04 -14.48
CA VAL A 139 -2.95 7.96 -14.75
C VAL A 139 -4.33 8.52 -15.06
N THR A 140 -4.95 8.03 -16.13
CA THR A 140 -6.30 8.47 -16.53
C THR A 140 -7.36 7.44 -16.11
N ALA A 141 -8.62 7.87 -16.01
CA ALA A 141 -9.76 6.97 -15.74
C ALA A 141 -9.85 5.81 -16.75
N ARG A 142 -9.46 6.05 -18.01
CA ARG A 142 -9.42 5.03 -19.06
C ARG A 142 -8.37 3.96 -18.75
N ASP A 143 -7.19 4.36 -18.28
CA ASP A 143 -6.12 3.44 -17.92
C ASP A 143 -6.52 2.55 -16.75
N VAL A 144 -7.12 3.15 -15.71
CA VAL A 144 -7.62 2.42 -14.55
C VAL A 144 -8.68 1.41 -14.95
N THR A 145 -9.63 1.84 -15.79
CA THR A 145 -10.71 0.98 -16.26
C THR A 145 -10.17 -0.18 -17.07
N ALA A 146 -9.30 0.08 -18.06
CA ALA A 146 -8.67 -0.97 -18.85
C ALA A 146 -7.88 -1.97 -17.98
N PHE A 147 -7.14 -1.47 -16.97
CA PHE A 147 -6.42 -2.29 -16.01
C PHE A 147 -7.38 -3.18 -15.19
N LEU A 148 -8.42 -2.61 -14.59
CA LEU A 148 -9.37 -3.37 -13.76
C LEU A 148 -10.13 -4.42 -14.57
N PHE A 149 -10.56 -4.09 -15.80
CA PHE A 149 -11.24 -5.05 -16.66
C PHE A 149 -10.35 -6.23 -17.00
N ARG A 150 -9.10 -5.96 -17.37
CA ARG A 150 -8.13 -7.00 -17.73
C ARG A 150 -7.71 -7.83 -16.53
N ALA A 151 -7.27 -7.17 -15.45
CA ALA A 151 -6.89 -7.84 -14.21
C ALA A 151 -8.05 -8.66 -13.62
N GLY A 152 -9.28 -8.14 -13.70
CA GLY A 152 -10.49 -8.83 -13.30
C GLY A 152 -10.77 -10.06 -14.15
N PHE A 153 -10.75 -9.91 -15.49
CA PHE A 153 -11.00 -11.01 -16.42
C PHE A 153 -9.96 -12.12 -16.31
N ASP A 154 -8.68 -11.75 -16.36
CA ASP A 154 -7.57 -12.68 -16.15
C ASP A 154 -7.77 -13.36 -14.78
N GLY A 155 -8.12 -12.58 -13.75
CA GLY A 155 -8.32 -12.99 -12.34
C GLY A 155 -9.35 -14.10 -12.20
N LEU A 156 -10.48 -13.92 -12.89
CA LEU A 156 -11.56 -14.89 -12.97
C LEU A 156 -11.06 -16.18 -13.65
N TRP A 157 -10.39 -16.06 -14.80
CA TRP A 157 -9.88 -17.23 -15.54
C TRP A 157 -8.87 -18.04 -14.72
N GLN A 158 -7.94 -17.37 -14.03
CA GLN A 158 -6.97 -18.05 -13.17
C GLN A 158 -7.62 -18.67 -11.94
N SER A 159 -8.68 -18.07 -11.42
CA SER A 159 -9.46 -18.64 -10.31
C SER A 159 -10.21 -19.90 -10.70
N VAL A 160 -10.66 -20.02 -11.96
CA VAL A 160 -11.25 -21.25 -12.51
C VAL A 160 -10.21 -22.39 -12.55
N LYS A 161 -8.95 -22.09 -12.87
CA LYS A 161 -7.86 -23.08 -12.87
C LYS A 161 -7.49 -23.58 -11.47
N GLY A 162 -7.89 -22.89 -10.41
CA GLY A 162 -7.71 -23.29 -9.00
C GLY A 162 -6.28 -23.25 -8.45
N THR A 163 -5.26 -23.18 -9.31
CA THR A 163 -3.85 -23.06 -8.93
C THR A 163 -3.10 -22.13 -9.87
N TRP A 164 -1.98 -21.58 -9.42
CA TRP A 164 -1.07 -20.80 -10.26
C TRP A 164 0.38 -21.11 -9.88
N ASN A 165 1.29 -21.00 -10.86
CA ASN A 165 2.70 -21.36 -10.68
C ASN A 165 3.58 -20.10 -10.64
N ARG A 166 4.54 -20.05 -9.73
CA ARG A 166 5.55 -18.99 -9.62
C ARG A 166 6.90 -19.59 -9.22
N TRP A 167 7.98 -19.11 -9.84
CA TRP A 167 9.33 -19.50 -9.46
C TRP A 167 9.74 -18.77 -8.17
N MET A 168 9.99 -19.53 -7.10
CA MET A 168 10.42 -19.00 -5.80
C MET A 168 11.13 -20.11 -5.00
N PHE A 169 12.00 -19.73 -4.07
CA PHE A 169 12.78 -20.69 -3.25
C PHE A 169 13.56 -21.71 -4.12
N GLY A 170 14.20 -21.24 -5.19
CA GLY A 170 15.00 -22.08 -6.08
C GLY A 170 14.22 -22.99 -7.05
N GLY A 171 12.88 -22.92 -7.13
CA GLY A 171 12.12 -23.75 -8.08
C GLY A 171 10.67 -23.31 -8.32
N TRP A 172 9.96 -24.07 -9.15
CA TRP A 172 8.54 -23.86 -9.41
C TRP A 172 7.69 -24.24 -8.19
N GLN A 173 6.94 -23.27 -7.68
CA GLN A 173 5.94 -23.51 -6.63
C GLN A 173 4.54 -23.43 -7.22
N ARG A 174 3.71 -24.44 -6.91
CA ARG A 174 2.28 -24.47 -7.24
C ARG A 174 1.48 -23.92 -6.07
N LEU A 175 0.95 -22.72 -6.23
CA LEU A 175 0.20 -22.02 -5.20
C LEU A 175 -1.32 -22.22 -5.38
N PRO A 176 -2.05 -22.55 -4.31
CA PRO A 176 -3.49 -22.72 -4.38
C PRO A 176 -4.21 -21.37 -4.46
N VAL A 177 -5.27 -21.31 -5.27
CA VAL A 177 -6.23 -20.21 -5.20
C VAL A 177 -7.24 -20.53 -4.11
N LYS A 178 -7.39 -19.63 -3.13
CA LYS A 178 -8.30 -19.83 -1.99
C LYS A 178 -9.75 -20.08 -2.47
N ALA A 179 -10.44 -21.03 -1.82
CA ALA A 179 -11.86 -21.24 -2.04
C ALA A 179 -12.66 -19.94 -1.81
N GLY A 180 -13.56 -19.64 -2.76
CA GLY A 180 -14.36 -18.41 -2.75
C GLY A 180 -13.67 -17.17 -3.33
N THR A 181 -12.44 -17.26 -3.86
CA THR A 181 -11.84 -16.13 -4.61
C THR A 181 -12.65 -15.82 -5.87
N LEU A 182 -13.06 -16.84 -6.62
CA LEU A 182 -13.88 -16.69 -7.84
C LEU A 182 -15.18 -15.88 -7.60
N PRO A 183 -16.09 -16.28 -6.67
CA PRO A 183 -17.31 -15.51 -6.45
C PRO A 183 -17.06 -14.11 -5.89
N ARG A 184 -15.98 -13.89 -5.11
CA ARG A 184 -15.61 -12.55 -4.62
C ARG A 184 -15.12 -11.64 -5.74
N LEU A 185 -14.25 -12.15 -6.63
CA LEU A 185 -13.79 -11.42 -7.80
C LEU A 185 -14.95 -11.12 -8.75
N LEU A 186 -15.84 -12.07 -8.98
CA LEU A 186 -17.04 -11.87 -9.80
C LEU A 186 -17.95 -10.80 -9.21
N GLY A 187 -18.24 -10.87 -7.91
CA GLY A 187 -19.04 -9.86 -7.21
C GLY A 187 -18.41 -8.47 -7.29
N ALA A 188 -17.10 -8.35 -7.05
CA ALA A 188 -16.39 -7.08 -7.17
C ALA A 188 -16.43 -6.52 -8.61
N PHE A 189 -16.23 -7.38 -9.61
CA PHE A 189 -16.30 -7.01 -11.02
C PHE A 189 -17.70 -6.49 -11.41
N ILE A 190 -18.76 -7.16 -10.96
CA ILE A 190 -20.15 -6.75 -11.19
C ILE A 190 -20.42 -5.38 -10.54
N VAL A 191 -19.96 -5.16 -9.30
CA VAL A 191 -20.13 -3.88 -8.60
C VAL A 191 -19.40 -2.74 -9.33
N VAL A 192 -18.16 -2.96 -9.77
CA VAL A 192 -17.40 -1.96 -10.53
C VAL A 192 -18.11 -1.63 -11.85
N LEU A 193 -18.58 -2.65 -12.59
CA LEU A 193 -19.34 -2.44 -13.82
C LEU A 193 -20.62 -1.63 -13.55
N ALA A 194 -21.36 -1.96 -12.50
CA ALA A 194 -22.57 -1.24 -12.11
C ALA A 194 -22.30 0.23 -11.77
N LEU A 195 -21.21 0.51 -11.04
CA LEU A 195 -20.78 1.89 -10.74
C LEU A 195 -20.42 2.66 -12.02
N LEU A 196 -19.74 2.03 -12.98
CA LEU A 196 -19.40 2.65 -14.27
C LEU A 196 -20.66 2.94 -15.10
N THR A 197 -21.64 2.03 -15.12
CA THR A 197 -22.94 2.25 -15.76
C THR A 197 -23.67 3.43 -15.11
N LEU A 198 -23.68 3.51 -13.79
CA LEU A 198 -24.29 4.62 -13.05
C LEU A 198 -23.62 5.96 -13.38
N TYR A 199 -22.29 5.98 -13.40
CA TYR A 199 -21.50 7.17 -13.77
C TYR A 199 -21.83 7.66 -15.18
N ALA A 200 -21.85 6.75 -16.16
CA ALA A 200 -22.20 7.07 -17.54
C ALA A 200 -23.63 7.59 -17.67
N ALA A 201 -24.58 7.02 -16.92
CA ALA A 201 -25.97 7.44 -16.89
C ALA A 201 -26.14 8.87 -16.33
N VAL A 202 -25.47 9.18 -15.20
CA VAL A 202 -25.47 10.53 -14.63
C VAL A 202 -24.93 11.56 -15.63
N LEU A 203 -23.79 11.25 -16.28
CA LEU A 203 -23.19 12.14 -17.27
C LEU A 203 -24.08 12.32 -18.50
N GLY A 204 -24.70 11.24 -18.99
CA GLY A 204 -25.63 11.26 -20.11
C GLY A 204 -26.87 12.11 -19.83
N VAL A 205 -27.48 11.97 -18.64
CA VAL A 205 -28.62 12.78 -18.21
C VAL A 205 -28.23 14.26 -18.08
N ALA A 206 -27.08 14.56 -17.48
CA ALA A 206 -26.60 15.93 -17.32
C ALA A 206 -26.34 16.60 -18.68
N ALA A 207 -25.67 15.91 -19.61
CA ALA A 207 -25.41 16.40 -20.95
C ALA A 207 -26.71 16.64 -21.74
N ALA A 208 -27.64 15.68 -21.71
CA ALA A 208 -28.94 15.81 -22.38
C ALA A 208 -29.71 17.03 -21.87
N LYS A 209 -29.77 17.25 -20.55
CA LYS A 209 -30.44 18.43 -19.97
C LYS A 209 -29.74 19.76 -20.32
N ALA A 210 -28.41 19.78 -20.35
CA ALA A 210 -27.67 20.98 -20.77
C ALA A 210 -27.96 21.35 -22.22
N VAL A 211 -28.00 20.36 -23.12
CA VAL A 211 -28.37 20.55 -24.53
C VAL A 211 -29.83 21.01 -24.65
N SER A 212 -30.77 20.39 -23.94
CA SER A 212 -32.19 20.84 -23.95
C SER A 212 -32.40 22.24 -23.39
N PHE A 213 -31.51 22.72 -22.52
CA PHE A 213 -31.55 24.10 -22.02
C PHE A 213 -30.97 25.09 -23.03
N ALA A 214 -29.94 24.68 -23.78
CA ALA A 214 -29.26 25.51 -24.78
C ALA A 214 -30.02 25.60 -26.12
N VAL A 215 -30.71 24.53 -26.52
CA VAL A 215 -31.53 24.45 -27.73
C VAL A 215 -32.96 24.88 -27.38
N SER A 216 -33.47 25.91 -28.04
CA SER A 216 -34.62 26.75 -27.68
C SER A 216 -35.95 26.05 -27.29
N ARG A 217 -36.74 26.80 -26.50
CA ARG A 217 -38.07 26.54 -25.90
C ARG A 217 -39.18 25.96 -26.82
N GLU A 218 -38.98 25.78 -28.12
CA GLU A 218 -40.07 25.48 -29.07
C GLU A 218 -40.15 24.05 -29.59
N GLN A 219 -39.12 23.21 -29.45
CA GLN A 219 -39.23 21.77 -29.75
C GLN A 219 -39.40 20.95 -28.46
N ARG A 220 -40.63 20.96 -27.94
CA ARG A 220 -41.09 19.99 -26.95
C ARG A 220 -41.22 18.62 -27.63
N TYR A 221 -40.70 17.59 -26.97
CA TYR A 221 -40.69 16.17 -27.36
C TYR A 221 -39.49 15.74 -28.20
N TRP A 222 -38.33 15.76 -27.56
CA TRP A 222 -37.26 14.84 -27.91
C TRP A 222 -37.67 13.41 -27.49
N GLU A 223 -37.56 12.42 -28.38
CA GLU A 223 -38.01 11.04 -28.13
C GLU A 223 -37.31 10.37 -26.92
N GLY A 224 -36.13 10.85 -26.54
CA GLY A 224 -35.46 10.39 -25.33
C GLY A 224 -35.98 11.00 -24.02
N ALA A 225 -36.98 11.90 -24.03
CA ALA A 225 -37.57 12.52 -22.83
C ALA A 225 -38.04 11.46 -21.83
N ALA A 226 -38.65 10.39 -22.33
CA ALA A 226 -39.07 9.26 -21.53
C ALA A 226 -37.88 8.47 -20.96
N LEU A 227 -36.82 8.25 -21.74
CA LEU A 227 -35.61 7.57 -21.29
C LEU A 227 -34.92 8.36 -20.18
N VAL A 228 -34.68 9.66 -20.36
CA VAL A 228 -34.05 10.48 -19.31
C VAL A 228 -34.93 10.58 -18.08
N LYS A 229 -36.25 10.69 -18.20
CA LYS A 229 -37.15 10.68 -17.04
C LYS A 229 -37.00 9.39 -16.23
N THR A 230 -36.97 8.25 -16.92
CA THR A 230 -36.86 6.92 -16.29
C THR A 230 -35.49 6.69 -15.67
N VAL A 231 -34.41 6.94 -16.41
CA VAL A 231 -33.03 6.84 -15.90
C VAL A 231 -32.83 7.78 -14.71
N THR A 232 -33.37 9.00 -14.78
CA THR A 232 -33.31 9.95 -13.67
C THR A 232 -33.98 9.41 -12.41
N ALA A 233 -35.19 8.84 -12.51
CA ALA A 233 -35.87 8.26 -11.36
C ALA A 233 -35.07 7.11 -10.73
N GLU A 234 -34.48 6.24 -11.55
CA GLU A 234 -33.60 5.17 -11.05
C GLU A 234 -32.36 5.71 -10.33
N LEU A 235 -31.74 6.77 -10.86
CA LEU A 235 -30.61 7.45 -10.21
C LEU A 235 -31.01 8.04 -8.86
N MET A 236 -32.20 8.64 -8.74
CA MET A 236 -32.73 9.19 -7.49
C MET A 236 -32.87 8.10 -6.42
N ILE A 237 -33.50 6.97 -6.77
CA ILE A 237 -33.75 5.88 -5.82
C ILE A 237 -32.42 5.23 -5.42
N CYS A 238 -31.51 5.03 -6.38
CA CYS A 238 -30.16 4.53 -6.11
C CYS A 238 -29.41 5.42 -5.12
N ALA A 239 -29.39 6.72 -5.36
CA ALA A 239 -28.70 7.68 -4.50
C ALA A 239 -29.34 7.78 -3.11
N ALA A 240 -30.68 7.76 -3.01
CA ALA A 240 -31.37 7.75 -1.73
C ALA A 240 -31.01 6.51 -0.89
N ALA A 241 -30.97 5.32 -1.52
CA ALA A 241 -30.56 4.09 -0.85
C ALA A 241 -29.10 4.16 -0.37
N VAL A 242 -28.18 4.68 -1.22
CA VAL A 242 -26.77 4.87 -0.85
C VAL A 242 -26.63 5.90 0.28
N LEU A 243 -27.41 6.98 0.28
CA LEU A 243 -27.42 7.98 1.34
C LEU A 243 -27.89 7.38 2.67
N VAL A 244 -28.99 6.63 2.66
CA VAL A 244 -29.51 5.93 3.85
C VAL A 244 -28.48 4.93 4.38
N ALA A 245 -27.87 4.14 3.49
CA ALA A 245 -26.81 3.22 3.87
C ALA A 245 -25.59 3.96 4.45
N GLY A 246 -25.21 5.11 3.88
CA GLY A 246 -24.13 5.95 4.37
C GLY A 246 -24.41 6.54 5.76
N VAL A 247 -25.61 7.07 5.98
CA VAL A 247 -26.06 7.59 7.29
C VAL A 247 -26.09 6.48 8.33
N LEU A 248 -26.67 5.33 7.98
CA LEU A 248 -26.72 4.17 8.88
C LEU A 248 -25.30 3.66 9.19
N GLY A 249 -24.42 3.61 8.19
CA GLY A 249 -23.01 3.27 8.36
C GLY A 249 -22.27 4.26 9.27
N PHE A 250 -22.54 5.56 9.13
CA PHE A 250 -21.97 6.59 10.00
C PHE A 250 -22.44 6.47 11.45
N ILE A 251 -23.74 6.25 11.67
CA ILE A 251 -24.31 6.01 13.01
C ILE A 251 -23.69 4.77 13.63
N LEU A 252 -23.65 3.65 12.90
CA LEU A 252 -23.00 2.41 13.35
C LEU A 252 -21.52 2.64 13.68
N THR A 253 -20.80 3.42 12.87
CA THR A 253 -19.39 3.75 13.12
C THR A 253 -19.21 4.59 14.39
N ARG A 254 -20.08 5.58 14.62
CA ARG A 254 -20.08 6.38 15.87
C ARG A 254 -20.37 5.53 17.09
N LEU A 255 -21.30 4.58 16.99
CA LEU A 255 -21.64 3.64 18.06
C LEU A 255 -20.49 2.66 18.32
N ALA A 256 -19.80 2.20 17.27
CA ALA A 256 -18.60 1.37 17.38
C ALA A 256 -17.48 2.12 18.11
N ARG A 257 -17.18 3.36 17.71
CA ARG A 257 -16.15 4.19 18.36
C ARG A 257 -16.43 4.46 19.82
N ARG A 258 -17.70 4.65 20.22
CA ARG A 258 -18.09 4.78 21.64
C ARG A 258 -17.91 3.48 22.43
N SER A 259 -18.01 2.33 21.77
CA SER A 259 -17.89 1.01 22.41
C SER A 259 -16.44 0.50 22.45
N ALA A 260 -15.56 1.03 21.59
CA ALA A 260 -14.16 0.61 21.45
C ALA A 260 -13.28 0.89 22.68
N GLY A 261 -13.76 1.67 23.66
CA GLY A 261 -13.07 1.89 24.94
C GLY A 261 -13.27 0.76 25.98
N LYS A 262 -14.00 -0.31 25.65
CA LYS A 262 -14.21 -1.46 26.55
C LYS A 262 -13.49 -2.70 25.99
N PRO A 263 -12.54 -3.30 26.71
CA PRO A 263 -11.85 -4.50 26.25
C PRO A 263 -12.84 -5.67 26.15
N GLY A 264 -12.85 -6.38 25.02
CA GLY A 264 -13.38 -7.75 24.92
C GLY A 264 -14.78 -7.97 24.32
N SER A 265 -15.64 -6.97 24.09
CA SER A 265 -16.96 -7.24 23.48
C SER A 265 -17.60 -6.03 22.80
N SER A 266 -17.66 -6.01 21.46
CA SER A 266 -18.69 -5.31 20.63
C SER A 266 -18.28 -5.16 19.15
N GLY A 267 -16.98 -5.19 18.83
CA GLY A 267 -16.48 -4.94 17.46
C GLY A 267 -17.07 -5.85 16.36
N SER A 268 -17.42 -7.10 16.69
CA SER A 268 -17.94 -8.05 15.69
C SER A 268 -19.39 -7.82 15.28
N VAL A 269 -20.25 -7.26 16.14
CA VAL A 269 -21.69 -7.06 15.81
C VAL A 269 -21.84 -5.81 14.96
N THR A 270 -21.21 -4.72 15.36
CA THR A 270 -21.26 -3.45 14.62
C THR A 270 -20.53 -3.57 13.27
N GLY A 271 -19.42 -4.30 13.21
CA GLY A 271 -18.75 -4.62 11.93
C GLY A 271 -19.62 -5.49 11.01
N ARG A 272 -20.33 -6.50 11.55
CA ARG A 272 -21.29 -7.31 10.78
C ARG A 272 -22.45 -6.48 10.26
N ALA A 273 -23.02 -5.59 11.08
CA ALA A 273 -24.08 -4.68 10.67
C ALA A 273 -23.61 -3.74 9.55
N LEU A 274 -22.41 -3.16 9.68
CA LEU A 274 -21.84 -2.30 8.65
C LEU A 274 -21.60 -3.06 7.33
N LYS A 275 -21.10 -4.30 7.38
CA LYS A 275 -20.97 -5.17 6.20
C LYS A 275 -22.32 -5.47 5.54
N LEU A 276 -23.35 -5.71 6.34
CA LEU A 276 -24.70 -5.94 5.83
C LEU A 276 -25.22 -4.69 5.10
N VAL A 277 -25.08 -3.52 5.71
CA VAL A 277 -25.48 -2.23 5.11
C VAL A 277 -24.74 -1.99 3.80
N MET A 278 -23.43 -2.22 3.76
CA MET A 278 -22.61 -2.11 2.55
C MET A 278 -23.01 -3.15 1.48
N GLY A 279 -23.32 -4.38 1.89
CA GLY A 279 -23.79 -5.44 1.00
C GLY A 279 -25.14 -5.11 0.37
N VAL A 280 -26.09 -4.60 1.17
CA VAL A 280 -27.40 -4.14 0.68
C VAL A 280 -27.24 -2.98 -0.30
N ALA A 281 -26.38 -2.01 0.01
CA ALA A 281 -26.08 -0.90 -0.89
C ALA A 281 -25.45 -1.37 -2.20
N ALA A 282 -24.51 -2.32 -2.15
CA ALA A 282 -23.89 -2.89 -3.35
C ALA A 282 -24.91 -3.63 -4.23
N VAL A 283 -25.78 -4.45 -3.62
CA VAL A 283 -26.87 -5.13 -4.35
C VAL A 283 -27.79 -4.10 -5.02
N TRP A 284 -28.14 -3.02 -4.31
CA TRP A 284 -28.99 -1.98 -4.85
C TRP A 284 -28.35 -1.27 -6.05
N ILE A 285 -27.05 -0.92 -5.96
CA ILE A 285 -26.29 -0.34 -7.08
C ILE A 285 -26.33 -1.25 -8.31
N VAL A 286 -26.14 -2.56 -8.12
CA VAL A 286 -26.17 -3.55 -9.21
C VAL A 286 -27.55 -3.64 -9.84
N VAL A 287 -28.61 -3.68 -9.03
CA VAL A 287 -30.00 -3.70 -9.51
C VAL A 287 -30.32 -2.43 -10.30
N SER A 288 -30.01 -1.25 -9.76
CA SER A 288 -30.23 0.02 -10.45
C SER A 288 -29.46 0.13 -11.77
N ALA A 289 -28.20 -0.29 -11.80
CA ALA A 289 -27.41 -0.32 -13.04
C ALA A 289 -28.01 -1.27 -14.08
N GLY A 290 -28.46 -2.46 -13.66
CA GLY A 290 -29.13 -3.43 -14.55
C GLY A 290 -30.43 -2.87 -15.13
N ARG A 291 -31.23 -2.16 -14.32
CA ARG A 291 -32.47 -1.50 -14.78
C ARG A 291 -32.18 -0.36 -15.76
N ILE A 292 -31.20 0.49 -15.47
CA ILE A 292 -30.75 1.56 -16.37
C ILE A 292 -30.29 0.98 -17.71
N TRP A 293 -29.49 -0.08 -17.68
CA TRP A 293 -29.01 -0.76 -18.88
C TRP A 293 -30.16 -1.37 -19.67
N ALA A 294 -31.11 -2.05 -19.02
CA ALA A 294 -32.29 -2.60 -19.67
C ALA A 294 -33.13 -1.51 -20.37
N HIS A 295 -33.34 -0.35 -19.71
CA HIS A 295 -34.03 0.78 -20.32
C HIS A 295 -33.26 1.38 -21.51
N TYR A 296 -31.93 1.48 -21.41
CA TYR A 296 -31.09 1.93 -22.51
C TYR A 296 -31.16 0.99 -23.71
N VAL A 297 -31.03 -0.32 -23.49
CA VAL A 297 -31.13 -1.34 -24.56
C VAL A 297 -32.52 -1.29 -25.19
N LEU A 298 -33.60 -1.27 -24.39
CA LEU A 298 -34.97 -1.15 -24.90
C LEU A 298 -35.20 0.12 -25.73
N TRP A 299 -34.51 1.22 -25.41
CA TRP A 299 -34.61 2.47 -26.15
C TRP A 299 -33.78 2.48 -27.44
N VAL A 300 -32.55 1.95 -27.42
CA VAL A 300 -31.69 1.84 -28.61
C VAL A 300 -32.24 0.81 -29.60
N ASP A 301 -32.86 -0.25 -29.09
CA ASP A 301 -33.30 -1.42 -29.86
C ASP A 301 -34.71 -1.28 -30.45
N GLY A 302 -35.05 -0.10 -31.00
CA GLY A 302 -36.15 0.05 -31.95
C GLY A 302 -36.01 -0.80 -33.23
N THR A 303 -35.11 -1.80 -33.25
CA THR A 303 -34.67 -2.60 -34.41
C THR A 303 -34.76 -4.13 -34.20
N GLY A 304 -35.35 -4.63 -33.09
CA GLY A 304 -35.87 -5.99 -33.02
C GLY A 304 -34.97 -7.08 -32.40
N PHE A 305 -33.89 -6.73 -31.69
CA PHE A 305 -33.14 -7.72 -30.90
C PHE A 305 -33.96 -8.24 -29.71
N MET A 306 -34.79 -7.39 -29.10
CA MET A 306 -35.79 -7.78 -28.09
C MET A 306 -36.97 -8.58 -28.66
N ALA A 307 -37.29 -8.48 -29.96
CA ALA A 307 -38.29 -9.37 -30.58
C ALA A 307 -37.76 -10.82 -30.66
N LYS A 308 -36.46 -11.01 -30.89
CA LYS A 308 -35.79 -12.32 -30.82
C LYS A 308 -35.63 -12.85 -29.39
N LEU A 309 -35.51 -11.97 -28.40
CA LEU A 309 -35.56 -12.33 -26.98
C LEU A 309 -37.00 -12.47 -26.46
N ALA A 310 -38.00 -11.90 -27.15
CA ALA A 310 -39.42 -12.13 -26.93
C ALA A 310 -39.90 -13.45 -27.55
N ASP A 311 -39.22 -14.03 -28.54
CA ASP A 311 -39.45 -15.45 -28.86
C ASP A 311 -38.98 -16.38 -27.74
N LEU A 312 -38.03 -15.93 -26.91
CA LEU A 312 -37.67 -16.56 -25.63
C LEU A 312 -38.67 -16.23 -24.50
N GLU A 313 -39.73 -15.46 -24.73
CA GLU A 313 -40.79 -15.11 -23.76
C GLU A 313 -41.58 -16.31 -23.26
N GLN A 314 -41.62 -17.39 -24.05
CA GLN A 314 -42.21 -18.67 -23.62
C GLN A 314 -41.36 -19.43 -22.59
N SER A 315 -40.10 -19.01 -22.35
CA SER A 315 -39.15 -19.77 -21.50
C SER A 315 -39.15 -19.39 -20.01
N GLY A 316 -40.02 -18.48 -19.56
CA GLY A 316 -40.23 -18.24 -18.12
C GLY A 316 -39.02 -17.67 -17.36
N VAL A 317 -38.21 -16.82 -18.01
CA VAL A 317 -36.93 -16.37 -17.44
C VAL A 317 -37.10 -15.37 -16.29
N TRP A 318 -36.52 -15.71 -15.14
CA TRP A 318 -36.62 -15.01 -13.84
C TRP A 318 -36.17 -13.54 -13.82
N TRP A 319 -35.32 -13.09 -14.76
CA TRP A 319 -34.83 -11.71 -14.77
C TRP A 319 -35.92 -10.68 -15.13
N LYS A 320 -36.99 -11.06 -15.86
CA LYS A 320 -38.16 -10.19 -16.09
C LYS A 320 -38.83 -9.81 -14.76
N ARG A 321 -38.80 -10.67 -13.74
CA ARG A 321 -39.32 -10.34 -12.38
C ARG A 321 -38.44 -9.33 -11.63
N ILE A 322 -37.18 -9.19 -12.02
CA ILE A 322 -36.24 -8.20 -11.44
C ILE A 322 -36.34 -6.86 -12.19
N ALA A 323 -36.52 -6.89 -13.50
CA ALA A 323 -36.73 -5.68 -14.31
C ALA A 323 -38.10 -5.03 -14.08
N VAL A 324 -39.10 -5.82 -13.67
CA VAL A 324 -40.52 -5.41 -13.56
C VAL A 324 -41.03 -5.43 -12.11
N LEU A 325 -40.17 -5.49 -11.08
CA LEU A 325 -40.65 -5.32 -9.70
C LEU A 325 -41.25 -3.90 -9.56
N PRO A 326 -42.58 -3.75 -9.41
CA PRO A 326 -43.23 -2.48 -9.61
C PRO A 326 -43.20 -1.71 -8.28
N LEU A 327 -42.17 -0.88 -8.09
CA LEU A 327 -42.39 0.36 -7.35
C LEU A 327 -43.12 1.30 -8.33
N ALA A 328 -44.45 1.11 -8.42
CA ALA A 328 -45.51 1.87 -9.11
C ALA A 328 -45.12 2.80 -10.29
N PRO A 329 -45.81 2.74 -11.45
CA PRO A 329 -45.55 3.69 -12.54
C PRO A 329 -45.98 5.09 -12.13
N PRO A 330 -45.08 6.08 -11.92
CA PRO A 330 -45.49 7.41 -11.52
C PRO A 330 -45.39 8.28 -12.76
N HIS A 331 -46.24 8.03 -13.76
CA HIS A 331 -46.27 8.92 -14.91
C HIS A 331 -46.78 10.32 -14.50
N GLU A 332 -47.68 10.40 -13.51
CA GLU A 332 -48.22 11.67 -12.98
C GLU A 332 -47.45 12.26 -11.78
N GLN A 333 -46.95 11.47 -10.82
CA GLN A 333 -46.28 12.02 -9.62
C GLN A 333 -44.83 12.47 -9.84
N VAL A 334 -44.08 11.95 -10.83
CA VAL A 334 -42.68 12.36 -11.11
C VAL A 334 -42.58 13.74 -11.75
N GLN A 335 -43.67 14.28 -12.29
CA GLN A 335 -43.65 15.58 -12.99
C GLN A 335 -43.25 16.73 -12.04
N VAL A 336 -43.66 16.67 -10.76
CA VAL A 336 -43.36 17.70 -9.74
C VAL A 336 -41.90 17.66 -9.25
N TRP A 337 -41.26 16.48 -9.28
CA TRP A 337 -39.90 16.30 -8.76
C TRP A 337 -38.80 16.52 -9.79
N SER A 338 -39.12 16.69 -11.08
CA SER A 338 -38.13 16.70 -12.17
C SER A 338 -37.67 18.09 -12.64
N THR A 339 -38.27 19.15 -12.09
CA THR A 339 -38.08 20.55 -12.53
C THR A 339 -37.83 21.56 -11.38
N GLY A 340 -37.85 21.13 -10.12
CA GLY A 340 -37.66 22.01 -8.95
C GLY A 340 -36.20 22.22 -8.51
N PRO A 341 -35.92 23.23 -7.65
CA PRO A 341 -34.56 23.51 -7.15
C PRO A 341 -33.96 22.35 -6.33
N LEU A 342 -34.77 21.59 -5.59
CA LEU A 342 -34.33 20.40 -4.85
C LEU A 342 -33.78 19.30 -5.78
N TYR A 343 -34.32 19.20 -6.99
CA TYR A 343 -33.85 18.25 -8.00
C TYR A 343 -32.51 18.64 -8.59
N LEU A 344 -32.29 19.93 -8.85
CA LEU A 344 -31.00 20.45 -9.29
C LEU A 344 -29.94 20.28 -8.19
N ALA A 345 -30.30 20.56 -6.93
CA ALA A 345 -29.44 20.30 -5.78
C ALA A 345 -29.08 18.80 -5.67
N PHE A 346 -30.04 17.90 -5.92
CA PHE A 346 -29.78 16.48 -5.98
C PHE A 346 -28.82 16.10 -7.11
N LEU A 347 -29.05 16.57 -8.34
CA LEU A 347 -28.15 16.26 -9.47
C LEU A 347 -26.74 16.79 -9.21
N ALA A 348 -26.63 17.98 -8.63
CA ALA A 348 -25.35 18.55 -8.22
C ALA A 348 -24.68 17.69 -7.15
N PHE A 349 -25.43 17.19 -6.15
CA PHE A 349 -24.92 16.26 -5.14
C PHE A 349 -24.49 14.92 -5.74
N ALA A 350 -25.31 14.30 -6.60
CA ALA A 350 -24.99 13.05 -7.27
C ALA A 350 -23.76 13.19 -8.18
N LEU A 351 -23.65 14.32 -8.91
CA LEU A 351 -22.47 14.66 -9.70
C LEU A 351 -21.25 14.86 -8.80
N LEU A 352 -21.38 15.57 -7.68
CA LEU A 352 -20.30 15.75 -6.70
C LEU A 352 -19.81 14.40 -6.16
N VAL A 353 -20.73 13.51 -5.75
CA VAL A 353 -20.40 12.14 -5.32
C VAL A 353 -19.71 11.39 -6.45
N CYS A 354 -20.18 11.50 -7.70
CA CYS A 354 -19.52 10.88 -8.85
C CYS A 354 -18.11 11.44 -9.08
N LEU A 355 -17.88 12.74 -8.91
CA LEU A 355 -16.58 13.37 -9.03
C LEU A 355 -15.63 12.92 -7.91
N LEU A 356 -16.13 12.81 -6.67
CA LEU A 356 -15.38 12.28 -5.53
C LEU A 356 -15.00 10.80 -5.75
N VAL A 357 -15.97 9.96 -6.15
CA VAL A 357 -15.72 8.55 -6.48
C VAL A 357 -14.74 8.43 -7.63
N ARG A 358 -14.87 9.25 -8.68
CA ARG A 358 -13.92 9.29 -9.81
C ARG A 358 -12.51 9.68 -9.35
N SER A 359 -12.40 10.70 -8.49
CA SER A 359 -11.12 11.14 -7.92
C SER A 359 -10.47 10.01 -7.13
N PHE A 360 -11.22 9.39 -6.20
CA PHE A 360 -10.77 8.22 -5.44
C PHE A 360 -10.39 7.05 -6.34
N TYR A 361 -11.22 6.73 -7.34
CA TYR A 361 -10.98 5.64 -8.29
C TYR A 361 -9.71 5.85 -9.11
N ILE A 362 -9.47 7.07 -9.61
CA ILE A 362 -8.26 7.41 -10.37
C ILE A 362 -7.03 7.41 -9.47
N GLN A 363 -7.09 8.07 -8.30
CA GLN A 363 -5.94 8.17 -7.40
C GLN A 363 -5.56 6.79 -6.85
N TYR A 364 -6.55 6.04 -6.35
CA TYR A 364 -6.28 4.77 -5.69
C TYR A 364 -5.92 3.65 -6.68
N PHE A 365 -6.82 3.34 -7.63
CA PHE A 365 -6.57 2.25 -8.58
C PHE A 365 -5.62 2.65 -9.70
N GLY A 366 -5.52 3.93 -10.01
CA GLY A 366 -4.56 4.41 -11.01
C GLY A 366 -3.13 4.25 -10.54
N ASP A 367 -2.82 4.58 -9.29
CA ASP A 367 -1.47 4.38 -8.75
C ASP A 367 -1.07 2.91 -8.73
N VAL A 368 -2.00 2.01 -8.35
CA VAL A 368 -1.80 0.55 -8.46
C VAL A 368 -1.56 0.15 -9.91
N ALA A 369 -2.41 0.62 -10.83
CA ALA A 369 -2.30 0.27 -12.23
C ALA A 369 -0.97 0.73 -12.83
N ALA A 370 -0.53 1.95 -12.54
CA ALA A 370 0.74 2.47 -13.04
C ALA A 370 1.96 1.72 -12.49
N TYR A 371 1.92 1.31 -11.21
CA TYR A 371 3.03 0.56 -10.62
C TYR A 371 3.03 -0.92 -11.04
N VAL A 372 1.86 -1.56 -11.10
CA VAL A 372 1.71 -3.01 -11.35
C VAL A 372 1.65 -3.35 -12.83
N ALA A 373 1.16 -2.46 -13.70
CA ALA A 373 1.08 -2.74 -15.13
C ALA A 373 2.46 -3.01 -15.72
N SER A 374 2.71 -4.27 -16.06
CA SER A 374 4.05 -4.74 -16.36
C SER A 374 4.57 -4.36 -17.75
N HIS A 375 3.70 -4.01 -18.73
CA HIS A 375 4.13 -4.11 -20.13
C HIS A 375 3.59 -3.15 -21.21
N ARG A 376 2.72 -2.16 -20.99
CA ARG A 376 1.96 -1.63 -22.16
C ARG A 376 1.86 -0.12 -22.41
N VAL A 377 2.56 0.75 -21.68
CA VAL A 377 2.78 2.14 -22.11
C VAL A 377 4.12 2.63 -21.57
N ASN A 378 5.00 3.19 -22.42
CA ASN A 378 6.33 3.67 -22.03
C ASN A 378 6.29 4.54 -20.76
N ARG A 379 5.27 5.41 -20.66
CA ARG A 379 5.07 6.30 -19.50
C ARG A 379 4.93 5.58 -18.15
N PHE A 380 4.24 4.43 -18.07
CA PHE A 380 4.04 3.75 -16.77
C PHE A 380 5.28 2.99 -16.34
N HIS A 381 6.03 2.48 -17.32
CA HIS A 381 7.34 1.92 -17.06
C HIS A 381 8.29 2.99 -16.50
N GLU A 382 8.39 4.15 -17.14
CA GLU A 382 9.20 5.28 -16.68
C GLU A 382 8.83 5.71 -15.26
N VAL A 383 7.54 5.93 -14.99
CA VAL A 383 7.04 6.34 -13.66
C VAL A 383 7.38 5.27 -12.61
N ARG A 384 7.15 3.99 -12.90
CA ARG A 384 7.49 2.90 -11.97
C ARG A 384 8.99 2.86 -11.67
N GLU A 385 9.85 3.01 -12.68
CA GLU A 385 11.30 3.04 -12.48
C GLU A 385 11.75 4.26 -11.68
N GLN A 386 11.09 5.41 -11.84
CA GLN A 386 11.32 6.60 -11.00
C GLN A 386 10.92 6.35 -9.54
N VAL A 387 9.75 5.76 -9.28
CA VAL A 387 9.32 5.39 -7.92
C VAL A 387 10.30 4.40 -7.28
N LYS A 388 10.72 3.38 -8.03
CA LYS A 388 11.76 2.43 -7.57
C LYS A 388 13.10 3.10 -7.33
N ALA A 389 13.45 4.11 -8.13
CA ALA A 389 14.66 4.89 -7.94
C ALA A 389 14.61 5.66 -6.61
N VAL A 390 13.49 6.30 -6.26
CA VAL A 390 13.33 6.98 -4.96
C VAL A 390 13.63 6.04 -3.79
N GLY A 391 13.02 4.85 -3.77
CA GLY A 391 13.26 3.85 -2.72
C GLY A 391 14.71 3.35 -2.67
N ARG A 392 15.29 3.00 -3.83
CA ARG A 392 16.68 2.54 -3.94
C ARG A 392 17.69 3.62 -3.55
N ASP A 393 17.45 4.85 -3.97
CA ASP A 393 18.31 5.99 -3.70
C ASP A 393 18.33 6.34 -2.22
N LEU A 394 17.17 6.27 -1.56
CA LEU A 394 17.10 6.41 -0.12
C LEU A 394 17.84 5.26 0.58
N ALA A 395 17.65 4.02 0.13
CA ALA A 395 18.39 2.87 0.67
C ALA A 395 19.90 3.05 0.56
N ARG A 396 20.40 3.40 -0.63
CA ARG A 396 21.82 3.66 -0.87
C ARG A 396 22.35 4.79 0.01
N ALA A 397 21.60 5.88 0.13
CA ALA A 397 21.98 7.00 0.97
C ALA A 397 22.08 6.59 2.44
N VAL A 398 21.09 5.88 2.98
CA VAL A 398 21.06 5.49 4.39
C VAL A 398 22.10 4.40 4.71
N TYR A 399 22.17 3.34 3.91
CA TYR A 399 23.15 2.26 4.13
C TYR A 399 24.59 2.72 3.89
N GLY A 400 24.80 3.63 2.94
CA GLY A 400 26.11 4.19 2.60
C GLY A 400 26.48 5.48 3.32
N ALA A 401 25.60 6.04 4.16
CA ALA A 401 25.93 7.24 4.93
C ALA A 401 27.10 6.97 5.86
N CYS A 402 28.11 7.84 5.84
CA CYS A 402 29.22 7.86 6.77
C CYS A 402 29.44 9.29 7.30
N PRO A 403 29.91 9.45 8.55
CA PRO A 403 30.44 10.72 9.03
C PRO A 403 31.56 11.22 8.12
N GLU A 404 31.71 12.54 8.02
CA GLU A 404 32.79 13.16 7.24
C GLU A 404 34.17 12.67 7.76
N GLY A 405 35.03 12.23 6.84
CA GLY A 405 36.34 11.67 7.18
C GLY A 405 36.34 10.25 7.76
N SER A 406 35.17 9.60 7.89
CA SER A 406 35.05 8.22 8.38
C SER A 406 34.64 7.24 7.26
N LYS A 407 35.20 6.03 7.30
CA LYS A 407 34.77 4.89 6.48
C LYS A 407 33.75 3.99 7.20
N VAL A 408 33.45 4.30 8.47
CA VAL A 408 32.48 3.55 9.27
C VAL A 408 31.09 4.10 8.96
N PRO A 409 30.10 3.23 8.67
CA PRO A 409 28.74 3.68 8.44
C PRO A 409 28.18 4.49 9.60
N GLU A 410 27.30 5.44 9.30
CA GLU A 410 26.59 6.31 10.26
C GLU A 410 25.60 5.53 11.13
N TYR A 411 25.05 4.44 10.59
CA TYR A 411 23.99 3.66 11.25
C TYR A 411 24.44 2.24 11.57
N ASP A 412 24.20 1.81 12.81
CA ASP A 412 24.45 0.44 13.27
C ASP A 412 23.36 -0.53 12.84
N GLY A 413 22.13 -0.04 12.72
CA GLY A 413 20.98 -0.79 12.23
C GLY A 413 20.06 0.07 11.37
N VAL A 414 19.42 -0.56 10.39
CA VAL A 414 18.43 0.06 9.51
C VAL A 414 17.15 -0.76 9.54
N LEU A 415 16.03 -0.12 9.89
CA LEU A 415 14.69 -0.69 9.85
C LEU A 415 13.98 -0.18 8.60
N VAL A 416 13.44 -1.09 7.80
CA VAL A 416 12.68 -0.73 6.59
C VAL A 416 11.19 -0.92 6.87
N VAL A 417 10.41 0.12 6.57
CA VAL A 417 8.97 0.18 6.86
C VAL A 417 8.22 0.57 5.59
N GLY A 418 7.13 -0.12 5.30
CA GLY A 418 6.30 0.22 4.14
C GLY A 418 4.82 0.02 4.39
N HIS A 419 4.02 1.05 4.04
CA HIS A 419 2.56 1.02 4.09
C HIS A 419 1.97 0.82 2.70
N SER A 420 0.94 -0.03 2.56
CA SER A 420 0.19 -0.15 1.29
C SER A 420 1.12 -0.43 0.09
N LEU A 421 1.02 0.30 -1.03
CA LEU A 421 1.96 0.18 -2.15
C LEU A 421 3.42 0.48 -1.74
N GLY A 422 3.62 1.33 -0.74
CA GLY A 422 4.93 1.58 -0.13
C GLY A 422 5.58 0.32 0.44
N SER A 423 4.82 -0.69 0.87
CA SER A 423 5.37 -2.00 1.21
C SER A 423 6.06 -2.68 0.02
N VAL A 424 5.52 -2.51 -1.19
CA VAL A 424 6.11 -3.08 -2.42
C VAL A 424 7.37 -2.30 -2.80
N VAL A 425 7.33 -0.97 -2.69
CA VAL A 425 8.51 -0.11 -2.92
C VAL A 425 9.62 -0.42 -1.92
N ALA A 426 9.29 -0.57 -0.64
CA ALA A 426 10.21 -0.94 0.43
C ALA A 426 10.82 -2.35 0.21
N TYR A 427 9.99 -3.33 -0.18
CA TYR A 427 10.43 -4.67 -0.54
C TYR A 427 11.40 -4.66 -1.73
N ASP A 428 11.10 -3.91 -2.78
CA ASP A 428 11.96 -3.76 -3.96
C ASP A 428 13.26 -3.04 -3.62
N ALA A 429 13.22 -1.99 -2.78
CA ALA A 429 14.40 -1.26 -2.33
C ALA A 429 15.33 -2.13 -1.47
N LEU A 430 14.76 -2.92 -0.55
CA LEU A 430 15.52 -3.83 0.31
C LEU A 430 16.14 -4.97 -0.51
N ASN A 431 15.40 -5.57 -1.42
CA ASN A 431 15.96 -6.57 -2.34
C ASN A 431 17.06 -5.97 -3.25
N GLY A 432 16.88 -4.73 -3.69
CA GLY A 432 17.88 -3.98 -4.44
C GLY A 432 19.18 -3.82 -3.66
N ILE A 433 19.12 -3.27 -2.44
CA ILE A 433 20.34 -3.06 -1.65
C ILE A 433 21.01 -4.37 -1.27
N LEU A 434 20.26 -5.44 -0.98
CA LEU A 434 20.80 -6.76 -0.67
C LEU A 434 21.56 -7.40 -1.85
N ASN A 435 21.17 -7.10 -3.09
CA ASN A 435 21.93 -7.53 -4.27
C ASN A 435 23.12 -6.60 -4.55
N GLU A 436 23.00 -5.31 -4.22
CA GLU A 436 24.09 -4.34 -4.36
C GLU A 436 25.18 -4.55 -3.30
N VAL A 437 24.90 -5.18 -2.16
CA VAL A 437 25.88 -5.49 -1.11
C VAL A 437 27.09 -6.24 -1.65
N GLU A 438 26.90 -7.21 -2.54
CA GLU A 438 28.01 -7.97 -3.15
C GLU A 438 28.89 -7.10 -4.05
N THR A 439 28.37 -5.99 -4.55
CA THR A 439 29.06 -5.10 -5.50
C THR A 439 29.50 -3.77 -4.87
N CYS A 440 28.91 -3.35 -3.75
CA CYS A 440 29.14 -2.04 -3.11
C CYS A 440 29.73 -2.13 -1.69
N GLY A 441 29.82 -3.32 -1.08
CA GLY A 441 30.55 -3.52 0.17
C GLY A 441 29.86 -3.03 1.46
N TYR A 442 28.54 -2.80 1.41
CA TYR A 442 27.73 -2.53 2.61
C TYR A 442 27.24 -3.84 3.21
N ASP A 443 27.48 -4.13 4.50
CA ASP A 443 26.87 -5.28 5.16
C ASP A 443 25.38 -5.02 5.46
N ALA A 444 24.56 -4.90 4.41
CA ALA A 444 23.14 -4.58 4.56
C ALA A 444 22.38 -5.74 5.21
N GLU A 445 22.77 -6.99 4.97
CA GLU A 445 22.13 -8.15 5.60
C GLU A 445 22.28 -8.13 7.13
N ALA A 446 23.49 -7.90 7.65
CA ALA A 446 23.68 -7.84 9.11
C ALA A 446 23.11 -6.55 9.73
N ARG A 447 23.12 -5.44 8.98
CA ARG A 447 22.62 -4.14 9.45
C ARG A 447 21.10 -3.98 9.31
N THR A 448 20.41 -4.82 8.55
CA THR A 448 18.94 -4.75 8.45
C THR A 448 18.31 -5.31 9.74
N LEU A 449 17.69 -4.43 10.53
CA LEU A 449 16.97 -4.82 11.76
C LEU A 449 15.69 -5.60 11.47
N GLY A 450 15.06 -5.31 10.32
CA GLY A 450 13.89 -6.01 9.83
C GLY A 450 13.15 -5.24 8.74
N LEU A 451 12.10 -5.89 8.23
CA LEU A 451 11.11 -5.31 7.33
C LEU A 451 9.75 -5.30 8.04
N ILE A 452 9.13 -4.14 8.17
CA ILE A 452 7.75 -3.99 8.66
C ILE A 452 6.88 -3.57 7.49
N THR A 453 5.92 -4.43 7.14
CA THR A 453 4.89 -4.10 6.15
C THR A 453 3.54 -4.02 6.83
N PHE A 454 2.72 -3.05 6.46
CA PHE A 454 1.36 -2.95 6.99
C PHE A 454 0.40 -2.39 5.95
N GLY A 455 -0.85 -2.87 5.98
CA GLY A 455 -1.75 -2.61 4.85
C GLY A 455 -1.23 -3.21 3.53
N SER A 456 -0.34 -4.21 3.57
CA SER A 456 0.46 -4.62 2.42
C SER A 456 -0.33 -5.42 1.36
N PRO A 457 -0.30 -5.01 0.07
CA PRO A 457 -0.91 -5.77 -1.02
C PRO A 457 0.04 -6.80 -1.66
N LEU A 458 1.21 -7.09 -1.07
CA LEU A 458 2.29 -7.90 -1.68
C LEU A 458 1.82 -9.25 -2.24
N ASP A 459 1.01 -10.02 -1.51
CA ASP A 459 0.46 -11.29 -2.01
C ASP A 459 -0.45 -11.08 -3.24
N LYS A 460 -1.25 -10.01 -3.25
CA LYS A 460 -2.18 -9.68 -4.34
C LYS A 460 -1.43 -9.16 -5.56
N THR A 461 -0.40 -8.33 -5.37
CA THR A 461 0.45 -7.87 -6.47
C THR A 461 1.24 -9.03 -7.05
N ALA A 462 1.78 -9.94 -6.23
CA ALA A 462 2.45 -11.15 -6.71
C ALA A 462 1.53 -12.01 -7.59
N PHE A 463 0.26 -12.17 -7.20
CA PHE A 463 -0.76 -12.82 -8.02
C PHE A 463 -0.99 -12.06 -9.33
N LEU A 464 -1.26 -10.75 -9.28
CA LEU A 464 -1.55 -9.93 -10.48
C LEU A 464 -0.37 -9.81 -11.44
N PHE A 465 0.86 -9.63 -10.95
CA PHE A 465 2.07 -9.52 -11.78
C PHE A 465 2.30 -10.79 -12.60
N ARG A 466 2.04 -11.96 -12.00
CA ARG A 466 2.18 -13.23 -12.73
C ARG A 466 1.17 -13.34 -13.87
N MET A 467 -0.04 -12.84 -13.67
CA MET A 467 -1.10 -12.90 -14.68
C MET A 467 -0.81 -12.03 -15.90
N GLN A 468 -0.02 -10.99 -15.72
CA GLN A 468 0.41 -10.11 -16.82
C GLN A 468 1.72 -10.58 -17.48
N ALA A 469 2.39 -11.59 -16.92
CA ALA A 469 3.67 -12.08 -17.38
C ALA A 469 3.50 -13.39 -18.16
N ASP A 470 3.39 -13.29 -19.49
CA ASP A 470 3.67 -14.40 -20.40
C ASP A 470 5.19 -14.64 -20.39
N GLY A 471 5.66 -15.40 -19.41
CA GLY A 471 7.08 -15.63 -19.16
C GLY A 471 7.43 -17.10 -19.14
N GLY A 472 8.34 -17.50 -20.04
CA GLY A 472 9.05 -18.77 -19.95
C GLY A 472 9.93 -18.84 -18.69
N GLU A 473 10.37 -20.04 -18.35
CA GLU A 473 11.10 -20.37 -17.13
C GLU A 473 12.29 -19.45 -16.82
N VAL A 474 13.10 -19.13 -17.83
CA VAL A 474 14.27 -18.25 -17.69
C VAL A 474 13.88 -16.85 -17.18
N ARG A 475 12.80 -16.27 -17.69
CA ARG A 475 12.35 -14.94 -17.27
C ARG A 475 11.89 -14.95 -15.82
N GLU A 476 11.18 -16.00 -15.41
CA GLU A 476 10.71 -16.15 -14.04
C GLU A 476 11.87 -16.38 -13.07
N ALA A 477 12.85 -17.20 -13.45
CA ALA A 477 14.06 -17.41 -12.67
C ALA A 477 14.87 -16.11 -12.51
N LEU A 478 15.05 -15.32 -13.58
CA LEU A 478 15.74 -14.02 -13.53
C LEU A 478 14.98 -12.99 -12.68
N ALA A 479 13.65 -12.94 -12.77
CA ALA A 479 12.83 -12.06 -11.94
C ALA A 479 12.93 -12.43 -10.45
N ALA A 480 13.00 -13.73 -10.17
CA ALA A 480 13.13 -14.24 -8.81
C ALA A 480 14.55 -14.05 -8.24
N ALA A 481 15.60 -14.15 -9.07
CA ALA A 481 16.99 -13.89 -8.67
C ALA A 481 17.20 -12.46 -8.14
N ARG A 482 16.38 -11.50 -8.57
CA ARG A 482 16.37 -10.13 -8.03
C ARG A 482 15.73 -10.01 -6.64
N GLN A 483 15.24 -11.10 -6.04
CA GLN A 483 14.50 -11.10 -4.77
C GLN A 483 15.23 -11.93 -3.69
N PRO A 484 16.39 -11.46 -3.18
CA PRO A 484 17.18 -12.16 -2.18
C PRO A 484 16.41 -12.47 -0.88
N LEU A 485 15.41 -11.67 -0.50
CA LEU A 485 14.57 -11.93 0.68
C LEU A 485 13.85 -13.28 0.65
N ILE A 486 13.55 -13.80 -0.54
CA ILE A 486 12.89 -15.11 -0.70
C ILE A 486 13.79 -16.17 -1.36
N GLN A 487 14.93 -15.79 -1.94
CA GLN A 487 15.86 -16.74 -2.59
C GLN A 487 17.07 -17.10 -1.73
N ARG A 488 17.71 -16.11 -1.08
CA ARG A 488 19.00 -16.30 -0.39
C ARG A 488 18.75 -16.68 1.07
N GLU A 489 19.59 -17.55 1.61
CA GLU A 489 19.54 -17.91 3.04
C GLU A 489 19.67 -16.69 3.95
N GLY A 490 20.64 -15.82 3.66
CA GLY A 490 20.89 -14.62 4.44
C GLY A 490 19.73 -13.61 4.45
N GLY A 491 19.16 -13.34 3.27
CA GLY A 491 17.96 -12.51 3.14
C GLY A 491 16.76 -13.09 3.92
N ARG A 492 16.59 -14.41 3.91
CA ARG A 492 15.53 -15.12 4.66
C ARG A 492 15.74 -15.14 6.17
N ARG A 493 16.90 -14.68 6.67
CA ARG A 493 17.14 -14.47 8.10
C ARG A 493 16.76 -13.07 8.55
N ILE A 494 16.38 -12.16 7.65
CA ILE A 494 15.94 -10.81 8.05
C ILE A 494 14.54 -10.92 8.66
N PRO A 495 14.30 -10.41 9.88
CA PRO A 495 12.98 -10.49 10.48
C PRO A 495 11.96 -9.68 9.69
N TRP A 496 10.82 -10.28 9.37
CA TRP A 496 9.74 -9.62 8.64
C TRP A 496 8.44 -9.68 9.45
N ILE A 497 7.91 -8.51 9.82
CA ILE A 497 6.57 -8.36 10.43
C ILE A 497 5.60 -7.83 9.38
N ASN A 498 4.47 -8.52 9.19
CA ASN A 498 3.36 -8.03 8.37
C ASN A 498 2.13 -7.78 9.25
N ILE A 499 1.71 -6.52 9.37
CA ILE A 499 0.51 -6.13 10.10
C ILE A 499 -0.67 -6.01 9.12
N TYR A 500 -1.76 -6.71 9.39
CA TYR A 500 -2.92 -6.72 8.52
C TYR A 500 -4.24 -6.76 9.29
N SER A 501 -5.31 -6.42 8.59
CA SER A 501 -6.68 -6.55 9.08
C SER A 501 -7.55 -7.30 8.07
N PRO A 502 -8.43 -8.21 8.52
CA PRO A 502 -9.48 -8.82 7.69
C PRO A 502 -10.47 -7.80 7.11
N GLU A 503 -10.59 -6.63 7.72
CA GLU A 503 -11.49 -5.54 7.30
C GLU A 503 -10.86 -4.61 6.26
N ASP A 504 -9.55 -4.74 6.05
CA ASP A 504 -8.84 -4.03 5.01
C ASP A 504 -8.97 -4.78 3.67
N PRO A 505 -9.62 -4.21 2.65
CA PRO A 505 -9.81 -4.87 1.36
C PRO A 505 -8.51 -5.03 0.57
N ILE A 506 -7.43 -4.36 0.98
CA ILE A 506 -6.17 -4.24 0.24
C ILE A 506 -5.12 -5.17 0.82
N SER A 507 -5.04 -5.26 2.14
CA SER A 507 -4.08 -6.15 2.78
C SER A 507 -4.61 -7.56 3.03
N GLY A 508 -3.74 -8.39 3.57
CA GLY A 508 -3.99 -9.74 4.01
C GLY A 508 -2.72 -10.33 4.63
N PRO A 509 -2.81 -11.54 5.19
CA PRO A 509 -1.63 -12.27 5.61
C PRO A 509 -0.78 -12.60 4.38
N LEU A 510 0.53 -12.36 4.45
CA LEU A 510 1.50 -12.71 3.41
C LEU A 510 1.83 -14.19 3.53
N LYS A 511 1.39 -14.97 2.55
CA LYS A 511 1.55 -16.44 2.51
C LYS A 511 2.43 -16.91 1.38
N PHE A 512 2.73 -16.05 0.40
CA PHE A 512 3.51 -16.41 -0.78
C PHE A 512 4.99 -16.05 -0.66
N TYR A 513 5.46 -15.74 0.56
CA TYR A 513 6.81 -15.31 0.86
C TYR A 513 7.56 -16.25 1.82
N ASP A 514 6.88 -17.30 2.31
CA ASP A 514 7.47 -18.36 3.12
C ASP A 514 7.62 -19.65 2.30
N PRO A 515 8.71 -20.42 2.46
CA PRO A 515 8.90 -21.68 1.76
C PRO A 515 7.87 -22.73 2.20
N PRO A 516 7.34 -23.56 1.27
CA PRO A 516 6.49 -24.67 1.65
C PRO A 516 7.30 -25.75 2.36
N ASN A 517 6.85 -26.15 3.55
CA ASN A 517 7.40 -27.23 4.39
C ASN A 517 8.66 -26.83 5.19
N THR A 518 8.46 -26.35 6.42
CA THR A 518 9.50 -25.70 7.24
C THR A 518 9.69 -26.35 8.61
N ALA A 519 9.61 -27.68 8.66
CA ALA A 519 10.14 -28.41 9.81
C ALA A 519 11.68 -28.41 9.74
N GLY A 520 12.34 -27.36 10.27
CA GLY A 520 13.78 -27.41 10.62
C GLY A 520 14.77 -26.60 9.77
N GLY A 521 14.35 -25.57 9.03
CA GLY A 521 15.27 -24.70 8.27
C GLY A 521 15.66 -23.41 9.02
N ASP A 522 16.87 -22.91 8.75
CA ASP A 522 17.50 -21.73 9.38
C ASP A 522 16.98 -20.36 8.85
N HIS A 523 15.67 -20.26 8.58
CA HIS A 523 14.99 -19.08 8.03
C HIS A 523 13.94 -18.53 9.00
N LEU A 524 13.68 -17.22 8.93
CA LEU A 524 12.63 -16.57 9.73
C LEU A 524 11.37 -16.41 8.88
N PRO A 525 10.23 -17.03 9.26
CA PRO A 525 8.99 -16.84 8.53
C PRO A 525 8.43 -15.43 8.72
N VAL A 526 7.58 -15.00 7.79
CA VAL A 526 6.87 -13.73 7.89
C VAL A 526 5.90 -13.77 9.08
N ALA A 527 6.17 -12.94 10.09
CA ALA A 527 5.33 -12.79 11.27
C ALA A 527 4.08 -11.97 10.93
N ASN A 528 3.02 -12.67 10.51
CA ASN A 528 1.72 -12.08 10.20
C ASN A 528 0.95 -11.75 11.48
N ARG A 529 0.86 -10.46 11.83
CA ARG A 529 0.17 -9.93 13.01
C ARG A 529 -1.17 -9.30 12.65
N LEU A 530 -2.19 -9.62 13.44
CA LEU A 530 -3.53 -9.07 13.28
C LEU A 530 -3.63 -7.75 14.04
N ASP A 531 -4.05 -6.68 13.37
CA ASP A 531 -4.44 -5.42 14.03
C ASP A 531 -5.95 -5.41 14.29
N GLU A 532 -6.34 -5.68 15.53
CA GLU A 532 -7.75 -5.72 15.96
C GLU A 532 -8.41 -4.33 16.00
N ALA A 533 -7.61 -3.26 16.10
CA ALA A 533 -8.11 -1.88 16.12
C ALA A 533 -8.43 -1.36 14.71
N ALA A 534 -7.79 -1.92 13.69
CA ALA A 534 -8.09 -1.65 12.28
C ALA A 534 -9.36 -2.40 11.81
N ASN A 535 -10.50 -2.15 12.44
CA ASN A 535 -11.72 -2.94 12.26
C ASN A 535 -12.88 -2.24 11.53
N MET A 536 -12.66 -1.03 10.99
CA MET A 536 -13.69 -0.33 10.21
C MET A 536 -13.55 -0.69 8.72
N PRO A 537 -14.52 -1.39 8.10
CA PRO A 537 -14.56 -1.62 6.67
C PRO A 537 -14.24 -0.37 5.85
N LEU A 538 -13.43 -0.52 4.79
CA LEU A 538 -12.90 0.56 3.91
C LEU A 538 -11.92 1.54 4.56
N LEU A 539 -12.07 1.86 5.85
CA LEU A 539 -11.17 2.77 6.57
C LEU A 539 -10.00 2.06 7.24
N ALA A 540 -10.12 0.75 7.51
CA ALA A 540 -9.13 -0.10 8.17
C ALA A 540 -7.74 0.05 7.54
N HIS A 541 -7.68 0.27 6.22
CA HIS A 541 -6.44 0.49 5.50
C HIS A 541 -5.60 1.68 5.99
N ASN A 542 -6.25 2.72 6.50
CA ASN A 542 -5.59 3.92 7.01
C ASN A 542 -5.51 3.93 8.55
N GLN A 543 -6.23 3.03 9.24
CA GLN A 543 -6.25 2.99 10.71
C GLN A 543 -4.92 2.53 11.31
N TYR A 544 -4.12 1.71 10.60
CA TYR A 544 -2.85 1.18 11.11
C TYR A 544 -1.91 2.25 11.65
N TRP A 545 -1.91 3.44 11.03
CA TRP A 545 -1.06 4.57 11.41
C TRP A 545 -1.27 5.04 12.84
N GLN A 546 -2.48 4.88 13.38
CA GLN A 546 -2.87 5.36 14.70
C GLN A 546 -2.97 4.24 15.74
N ASN A 547 -2.76 2.99 15.31
CA ASN A 547 -2.97 1.83 16.16
C ASN A 547 -1.70 1.43 16.90
N ALA A 548 -1.89 0.89 18.10
CA ALA A 548 -0.80 0.47 18.98
C ALA A 548 0.09 -0.62 18.35
N GLU A 549 -0.45 -1.46 17.47
CA GLU A 549 0.31 -2.56 16.88
C GLU A 549 1.48 -2.08 16.02
N LEU A 550 1.32 -0.98 15.27
CA LEU A 550 2.42 -0.38 14.52
C LEU A 550 3.50 0.16 15.46
N ALA A 551 3.12 0.88 16.50
CA ALA A 551 4.03 1.41 17.52
C ALA A 551 4.78 0.28 18.25
N ASN A 552 4.10 -0.82 18.56
CA ASN A 552 4.70 -1.99 19.20
C ASN A 552 5.70 -2.68 18.29
N ALA A 553 5.37 -2.89 17.01
CA ALA A 553 6.28 -3.49 16.04
C ALA A 553 7.53 -2.62 15.81
N LEU A 554 7.37 -1.28 15.74
CA LEU A 554 8.48 -0.34 15.64
C LEU A 554 9.39 -0.42 16.88
N ARG A 555 8.81 -0.33 18.08
CA ARG A 555 9.57 -0.37 19.34
C ARG A 555 10.31 -1.71 19.51
N GLU A 556 9.64 -2.83 19.27
CA GLU A 556 10.25 -4.17 19.33
C GLU A 556 11.53 -4.27 18.50
N ARG A 557 11.54 -3.65 17.30
CA ARG A 557 12.71 -3.67 16.42
C ARG A 557 13.77 -2.64 16.78
N LEU A 558 13.39 -1.50 17.33
CA LEU A 558 14.31 -0.42 17.69
C LEU A 558 14.98 -0.63 19.05
N THR A 559 14.31 -1.31 19.99
CA THR A 559 14.85 -1.63 21.32
C THR A 559 15.42 -3.06 21.41
N GLY A 560 15.24 -3.87 20.37
CA GLY A 560 15.76 -5.23 20.30
C GLY A 560 17.29 -5.28 20.24
N PRO A 561 17.89 -6.47 20.46
CA PRO A 561 19.33 -6.64 20.37
C PRO A 561 19.82 -6.35 18.94
N LEU A 562 20.89 -5.55 18.83
CA LEU A 562 21.55 -5.33 17.55
C LEU A 562 22.27 -6.61 17.13
N ARG A 563 22.21 -6.93 15.84
CA ARG A 563 22.97 -8.06 15.29
C ARG A 563 24.47 -7.73 15.41
N PRO A 564 25.31 -8.67 15.89
CA PRO A 564 26.75 -8.47 15.90
C PRO A 564 27.22 -8.24 14.46
N ARG A 565 28.02 -7.18 14.24
CA ARG A 565 28.67 -6.97 12.94
C ARG A 565 29.49 -8.23 12.64
N ARG A 566 29.31 -8.82 11.45
CA ARG A 566 30.26 -9.82 10.98
C ARG A 566 31.63 -9.14 10.92
N GLN A 567 32.54 -9.50 11.82
CA GLN A 567 33.95 -9.36 11.52
C GLN A 567 34.17 -10.21 10.27
N ALA A 568 34.71 -9.62 9.20
CA ALA A 568 35.01 -10.35 8.00
C ALA A 568 35.77 -11.61 8.40
N HIS A 569 35.20 -12.79 8.14
CA HIS A 569 35.96 -14.01 8.22
C HIS A 569 37.18 -13.80 7.33
N ALA A 570 38.36 -13.82 7.93
CA ALA A 570 39.59 -14.00 7.19
C ALA A 570 39.34 -15.19 6.26
N ALA A 571 39.49 -14.96 4.95
CA ALA A 571 39.46 -16.05 3.99
C ALA A 571 40.38 -17.16 4.52
N PRO A 572 39.98 -18.45 4.45
CA PRO A 572 40.90 -19.52 4.78
C PRO A 572 42.09 -19.33 3.85
N THR A 573 43.25 -19.04 4.44
CA THR A 573 44.51 -18.96 3.71
C THR A 573 44.67 -20.29 3.00
N ALA A 574 44.47 -20.27 1.68
CA ALA A 574 44.88 -21.36 0.83
C ALA A 574 46.40 -21.46 0.98
N GLY A 575 46.83 -22.32 1.89
CA GLY A 575 48.21 -22.74 1.99
C GLY A 575 48.57 -23.42 0.67
N VAL A 576 49.17 -22.65 -0.22
CA VAL A 576 49.89 -23.16 -1.38
C VAL A 576 51.09 -23.91 -0.82
N ASN A 577 50.91 -25.20 -0.56
CA ASN A 577 52.02 -26.13 -0.43
C ASN A 577 52.61 -26.31 -1.83
N ALA A 578 53.57 -25.45 -2.17
CA ALA A 578 54.58 -25.77 -3.15
C ALA A 578 55.49 -26.85 -2.53
N GLY A 579 55.38 -28.09 -3.02
CA GLY A 579 56.25 -29.18 -2.56
C GLY A 579 55.97 -30.52 -3.24
N ALA A 580 56.89 -30.91 -4.11
CA ALA A 580 57.15 -32.25 -4.64
C ALA A 580 56.19 -32.81 -5.71
N ALA A 581 56.58 -32.56 -6.96
CA ALA A 581 56.42 -33.54 -8.03
C ALA A 581 57.34 -34.76 -7.74
N ALA A 582 56.77 -35.97 -7.74
CA ALA A 582 57.47 -37.22 -8.03
C ALA A 582 56.44 -38.31 -8.37
N GLU A 583 56.45 -38.72 -9.65
CA GLU A 583 56.26 -40.07 -10.17
C GLU A 583 55.44 -41.11 -9.38
N SER A 584 54.35 -41.59 -9.97
CA SER A 584 54.22 -43.02 -10.29
C SER A 584 53.00 -43.25 -11.21
N THR A 585 53.33 -43.62 -12.44
CA THR A 585 52.54 -44.46 -13.33
C THR A 585 52.16 -45.79 -12.66
N GLU A 586 51.14 -46.42 -13.26
CA GLU A 586 50.81 -47.85 -13.28
C GLU A 586 49.65 -48.38 -12.40
N ALA A 587 48.59 -48.72 -13.14
CA ALA A 587 47.99 -50.06 -13.24
C ALA A 587 46.84 -50.49 -12.29
N ALA A 588 45.86 -51.09 -12.98
CA ALA A 588 45.00 -52.20 -12.59
C ALA A 588 43.67 -51.91 -11.88
N GLY A 589 42.62 -51.74 -12.69
CA GLY A 589 41.58 -52.76 -12.88
C GLY A 589 40.68 -53.13 -11.70
N ARG A 590 39.41 -52.72 -11.78
CA ARG A 590 38.25 -53.58 -12.11
C ARG A 590 36.98 -52.74 -12.27
#